data_AF-A0A671YE76-F1
#
_entry.id   AF-A0A671YE76-F1
#
_cell.length_a   1.000
_cell.length_b   1.000
_cell.length_c   1.000
_cell.angle_alpha   90.00
_cell.angle_beta   90.00
_cell.angle_gamma   90.00
#
_symmetry.space_group_name_H-M   'P 1'
#
loop_
_entity.id
_entity.type
_entity.pdbx_description
1 polymer ?
#
loop_
_entity_poly.entity_id
_entity_poly.type
_entity_poly.pdbx_seq_one_letter_code
_entity_poly.pdbx_strand_id
1 'polypeptide(L)'
;MARDMSDKEILKMELDQLKKEVSTARTPVSANCAETIAFCEEHLPNDPLIKGVPDDKNPYKGDKGAVQSFDLTWLLTLLLYISHLYCTFMSLYHRG
;
A
#
# COMPACT_ATOMS: atom_id res chain seq x y z
N MET A 1 17.10 29.17 16.72
CA MET A 1 18.17 28.18 16.96
C MET A 1 18.99 27.91 15.71
N ALA A 2 18.42 27.58 14.54
CA ALA A 2 19.21 27.36 13.31
C ALA A 2 19.52 28.64 12.49
N ARG A 3 18.93 29.79 12.83
CA ARG A 3 19.05 31.03 12.04
C ARG A 3 20.16 31.98 12.51
N ASP A 4 20.78 31.71 13.66
CA ASP A 4 21.78 32.59 14.29
C ASP A 4 23.23 32.06 14.14
N MET A 5 23.41 30.94 13.44
CA MET A 5 24.71 30.30 13.23
C MET A 5 25.37 30.84 11.95
N SER A 6 26.69 31.06 11.98
CA SER A 6 27.41 31.46 10.77
C SER A 6 27.46 30.32 9.76
N ASP A 7 27.52 30.62 8.45
CA ASP A 7 27.56 29.62 7.38
C ASP A 7 28.66 28.57 7.60
N LYS A 8 29.80 28.98 8.16
CA LYS A 8 30.92 28.11 8.50
C LYS A 8 30.59 27.09 9.59
N GLU A 9 29.75 27.46 10.55
CA GLU A 9 29.32 26.57 11.63
C GLU A 9 28.24 25.60 11.16
N ILE A 10 27.32 26.05 10.29
CA ILE A 10 26.33 25.19 9.63
C ILE A 10 27.04 24.10 8.83
N LEU A 11 28.02 24.48 8.01
CA LEU A 11 28.80 23.54 7.20
C LEU A 11 29.59 22.53 8.05
N LYS A 12 30.11 22.95 9.21
CA LYS A 12 30.78 22.02 10.14
C LYS A 12 29.80 21.00 10.71
N MET A 13 28.60 21.43 11.09
CA MET A 13 27.56 20.55 11.60
C MET A 13 27.10 19.54 10.54
N GLU A 14 26.91 19.98 9.30
CA GLU A 14 26.58 19.10 8.17
C GLU A 14 27.69 18.07 7.91
N LEU A 15 28.96 18.49 7.95
CA LEU A 15 30.11 17.61 7.76
C LEU A 15 30.18 16.55 8.88
N ASP A 16 29.95 16.95 10.12
CA ASP A 16 29.93 16.03 11.26
C ASP A 16 28.77 15.04 11.19
N GLN A 17 27.61 15.46 10.65
CA GLN A 17 26.48 14.57 10.38
C GLN A 17 26.79 13.58 9.24
N LEU A 18 27.35 14.06 8.12
CA LEU A 18 27.75 13.22 6.99
C LEU A 18 28.79 12.17 7.39
N LYS A 19 29.76 12.53 8.24
CA LYS A 19 30.73 11.57 8.79
C LYS A 19 30.06 10.44 9.58
N LYS A 20 29.00 10.74 10.32
CA LYS A 20 28.22 9.73 11.05
C LYS A 20 27.41 8.85 10.09
N GLU A 21 26.82 9.43 9.05
CA GLU A 21 26.02 8.68 8.06
C GLU A 21 26.85 7.75 7.19
N VAL A 22 28.10 8.13 6.90
CA VAL A 22 29.04 7.28 6.16
C VAL A 22 29.43 6.05 6.98
N SER A 23 29.67 6.21 8.29
CA SER A 23 30.08 5.12 9.18
C SER A 23 28.95 4.17 9.57
N THR A 24 27.69 4.50 9.26
CA THR A 24 26.55 3.59 9.46
C THR A 24 26.70 2.32 8.64
N ALA A 25 26.67 1.17 9.30
CA ALA A 25 26.69 -0.14 8.66
C ALA A 25 25.42 -0.33 7.81
N ARG A 26 25.59 -0.71 6.54
CA ARG A 26 24.50 -0.98 5.61
C ARG A 26 24.41 -2.48 5.37
N THR A 27 23.22 -3.04 5.53
CA THR A 27 22.93 -4.40 5.11
C THR A 27 22.51 -4.41 3.64
N PRO A 28 22.75 -5.51 2.90
CA PRO A 28 22.36 -5.60 1.49
C PRO A 28 20.84 -5.55 1.35
N VAL A 29 20.37 -4.79 0.37
CA VAL A 29 18.93 -4.60 0.12
C VAL A 29 18.23 -5.94 -0.11
N SER A 30 18.88 -6.88 -0.78
CA SER A 30 18.34 -8.23 -1.00
C SER A 30 18.03 -8.98 0.29
N ALA A 31 18.87 -8.85 1.33
CA ALA A 31 18.62 -9.48 2.63
C ALA A 31 17.45 -8.80 3.35
N ASN A 32 17.44 -7.47 3.40
CA ASN A 32 16.36 -6.72 4.05
C ASN A 32 15.00 -6.98 3.39
N CYS A 33 14.97 -7.07 2.05
CA CYS A 33 13.75 -7.40 1.32
C CYS A 33 13.27 -8.82 1.65
N ALA A 34 14.17 -9.80 1.72
CA ALA A 34 13.81 -11.17 2.08
C ALA A 34 13.25 -11.24 3.52
N GLU A 35 13.89 -10.59 4.47
CA GLU A 35 13.43 -10.52 5.87
C GLU A 35 12.06 -9.85 5.99
N THR A 36 11.86 -8.76 5.24
CA THR A 36 10.60 -8.01 5.26
C THR A 36 9.46 -8.83 4.65
N ILE A 37 9.72 -9.54 3.55
CA ILE A 37 8.73 -10.44 2.93
C ILE A 37 8.38 -11.57 3.90
N ALA A 38 9.37 -12.23 4.49
CA ALA A 38 9.14 -13.29 5.47
C ALA A 38 8.31 -12.82 6.67
N PHE A 39 8.62 -11.62 7.19
CA PHE A 39 7.85 -11.00 8.26
C PHE A 39 6.40 -10.75 7.85
N CYS A 40 6.17 -10.17 6.67
CA CYS A 40 4.82 -9.95 6.17
C CYS A 40 4.05 -11.25 6.00
N GLU A 41 4.66 -12.29 5.42
CA GLU A 41 4.03 -13.60 5.19
C GLU A 41 3.65 -14.30 6.51
N GLU A 42 4.47 -14.20 7.55
CA GLU A 42 4.17 -14.76 8.88
C GLU A 42 2.96 -14.08 9.53
N HIS A 43 2.82 -12.77 9.35
CA HIS A 43 1.75 -11.98 9.96
C HIS A 43 0.46 -11.91 9.12
N LEU A 44 0.54 -12.19 7.82
CA LEU A 44 -0.60 -12.13 6.89
C LEU A 44 -1.82 -12.99 7.31
N PRO A 45 -1.68 -14.23 7.83
CA PRO A 45 -2.81 -15.04 8.28
C PRO A 45 -3.56 -14.45 9.48
N ASN A 46 -2.89 -13.59 10.24
CA ASN A 46 -3.40 -12.94 11.45
C ASN A 46 -3.82 -11.49 11.20
N ASP A 47 -3.60 -10.95 9.99
CA ASP A 47 -3.97 -9.59 9.63
C ASP A 47 -5.50 -9.47 9.44
N PRO A 48 -6.19 -8.72 10.32
CA PRO A 48 -7.64 -8.53 10.28
C PRO A 48 -8.14 -7.86 8.99
N LEU A 49 -7.32 -7.00 8.37
CA LEU A 49 -7.67 -6.24 7.16
C LEU A 49 -7.45 -7.04 5.88
N ILE A 50 -6.56 -8.04 5.91
CA ILE A 50 -6.34 -8.94 4.77
C ILE A 50 -7.32 -10.10 4.80
N LYS A 51 -7.47 -10.78 5.95
CA LYS A 51 -8.33 -11.97 6.07
C LYS A 51 -9.81 -11.62 6.29
N GLY A 52 -10.09 -10.40 6.74
CA GLY A 52 -11.40 -9.97 7.19
C GLY A 52 -11.68 -10.39 8.64
N VAL A 53 -12.44 -9.54 9.34
CA VAL A 53 -12.88 -9.80 10.71
C VAL A 53 -14.35 -10.20 10.69
N PRO A 54 -14.74 -11.29 11.40
CA PRO A 54 -16.14 -11.62 11.60
C PRO A 54 -16.90 -10.46 12.27
N ASP A 55 -18.13 -10.22 11.86
CA ASP A 55 -18.95 -9.09 12.31
C ASP A 55 -19.14 -9.03 13.84
N ASP A 56 -19.01 -10.15 14.55
CA ASP A 56 -19.15 -10.22 16.01
C ASP A 56 -17.88 -9.85 16.78
N LYS A 57 -16.73 -9.79 16.09
CA LYS A 57 -15.42 -9.43 16.67
C LYS A 57 -14.94 -8.06 16.19
N ASN A 58 -15.64 -7.41 15.28
CA ASN A 58 -15.27 -6.10 14.77
C ASN A 58 -15.69 -4.99 15.77
N PRO A 59 -14.74 -4.25 16.38
CA PRO A 59 -15.04 -3.18 17.32
C PRO A 59 -15.73 -1.97 16.69
N TYR A 60 -15.82 -1.88 15.36
CA TYR A 60 -16.46 -0.78 14.63
C TYR A 60 -17.87 -1.12 14.09
N LYS A 61 -18.58 -2.05 14.72
CA LYS A 61 -19.95 -2.40 14.34
C LYS A 61 -20.88 -1.20 14.58
N GLY A 62 -21.31 -0.53 13.51
CA GLY A 62 -22.30 0.54 13.50
C GLY A 62 -23.07 0.58 12.17
N ASP A 63 -24.33 1.06 12.19
CA ASP A 63 -25.32 0.99 11.09
C ASP A 63 -24.89 1.58 9.73
N LYS A 64 -23.71 2.21 9.63
CA LYS A 64 -23.18 2.75 8.37
C LYS A 64 -21.66 2.61 8.33
N GLY A 65 -21.18 1.72 7.45
CA GLY A 65 -19.83 1.80 6.89
C GLY A 65 -18.75 1.01 7.64
N ALA A 66 -18.78 -0.31 7.54
CA ALA A 66 -17.54 -1.07 7.46
C ALA A 66 -17.27 -1.31 5.96
N VAL A 67 -16.04 -1.08 5.50
CA VAL A 67 -15.58 -1.56 4.19
C VAL A 67 -15.55 -3.08 4.29
N GLN A 68 -16.72 -3.70 4.14
CA GLN A 68 -16.83 -5.11 3.84
C GLN A 68 -16.06 -5.29 2.54
N SER A 69 -15.01 -6.12 2.61
CA SER A 69 -14.21 -6.67 1.53
C SER A 69 -14.61 -6.14 0.16
N PHE A 70 -13.72 -5.37 -0.50
CA PHE A 70 -13.85 -5.04 -1.92
C PHE A 70 -14.07 -6.35 -2.68
N ASP A 71 -15.32 -6.68 -2.91
CA ASP A 71 -15.68 -7.98 -3.44
C ASP A 71 -15.40 -7.89 -4.93
N LEU A 72 -14.19 -8.32 -5.32
CA LEU A 72 -13.69 -8.29 -6.70
C LEU A 72 -14.67 -8.97 -7.66
N THR A 73 -15.56 -9.85 -7.16
CA THR A 73 -16.63 -10.46 -7.94
C THR A 73 -17.58 -9.41 -8.53
N TRP A 74 -17.90 -8.32 -7.84
CA TRP A 74 -18.74 -7.24 -8.37
C TRP A 74 -18.05 -6.44 -9.47
N LEU A 75 -16.75 -6.15 -9.29
CA LEU A 75 -15.95 -5.48 -10.32
C LEU A 75 -15.81 -6.36 -11.58
N LEU A 76 -15.55 -7.66 -11.41
CA LEU A 76 -15.50 -8.62 -12.51
C LEU A 76 -16.85 -8.76 -13.22
N THR A 77 -17.96 -8.79 -12.47
CA THR A 77 -19.31 -8.88 -13.04
C THR A 77 -19.65 -7.62 -13.84
N LEU A 78 -19.30 -6.44 -13.33
CA LEU A 78 -19.49 -5.16 -14.03
C LEU A 78 -18.68 -5.11 -15.33
N LEU A 79 -17.41 -5.53 -15.31
CA LEU A 79 -16.56 -5.56 -16.50
C LEU A 79 -17.09 -6.54 -17.57
N LEU A 80 -17.54 -7.73 -17.17
CA LEU A 80 -18.17 -8.69 -18.08
C LEU A 80 -19.47 -8.14 -18.67
N TYR A 81 -20.29 -7.47 -17.86
CA TYR A 81 -21.54 -6.84 -18.34
C TYR A 81 -21.29 -5.73 -19.37
N ILE A 82 -20.31 -4.85 -19.10
CA ILE A 82 -19.89 -3.80 -20.04
C ILE A 82 -19.40 -4.43 -21.35
N SER A 83 -18.59 -5.49 -21.27
CA SER A 83 -18.08 -6.22 -22.44
C SER A 83 -19.22 -6.78 -23.30
N HIS A 84 -20.25 -7.34 -22.67
CA HIS A 84 -21.41 -7.92 -23.36
C HIS A 84 -22.29 -6.84 -24.02
N LEU A 85 -22.45 -5.67 -23.37
CA LEU A 85 -23.14 -4.53 -23.97
C LEU A 85 -22.41 -4.00 -25.21
N TYR A 86 -21.09 -3.85 -25.15
CA TYR A 86 -20.30 -3.39 -26.29
C TYR A 86 -20.37 -4.36 -27.48
N CYS A 87 -20.30 -5.68 -27.24
CA CYS A 87 -20.45 -6.68 -28.31
C CYS A 87 -21.83 -6.63 -28.97
N THR A 88 -22.89 -6.43 -28.17
CA THR A 88 -24.26 -6.32 -28.67
C THR A 88 -24.44 -5.05 -29.49
N PHE A 89 -23.90 -3.92 -29.02
CA PHE A 89 -23.95 -2.64 -29.71
C PHE A 89 -23.18 -2.66 -31.04
N MET A 90 -21.98 -3.24 -31.10
CA MET A 90 -21.23 -3.38 -32.36
C MET A 90 -21.92 -4.33 -33.35
N SER A 91 -22.54 -5.41 -32.88
CA SER A 91 -23.29 -6.34 -33.75
C SER A 91 -24.52 -5.70 -34.39
N LEU A 92 -25.16 -4.75 -33.70
CA LEU A 92 -26.26 -3.96 -34.24
C LEU A 92 -25.78 -2.90 -35.24
N TYR A 93 -24.63 -2.27 -35.00
CA TYR A 93 -24.06 -1.26 -35.90
C TYR A 93 -23.60 -1.84 -37.25
N HIS A 94 -23.11 -3.09 -37.27
CA HIS A 94 -22.66 -3.74 -38.51
C HIS A 94 -23.78 -4.35 -39.38
N ARG A 95 -25.05 -4.34 -38.91
CA ARG A 95 -26.22 -4.81 -39.68
C ARG A 95 -27.12 -3.68 -40.19
N GLY A 96 -26.70 -2.42 -40.02
CA GLY A 96 -27.38 -1.22 -40.54
C GLY A 96 -26.75 -0.70 -41.81
#